data_AF-A0AA38SP54-F1
#
_entry.id   AF-A0AA38SP54-F1
#
_cell.length_a   1.000
_cell.length_b   1.000
_cell.length_c   1.000
_cell.angle_alpha   90.00
_cell.angle_beta   90.00
_cell.angle_gamma   90.00
#
_symmetry.space_group_name_H-M   'P 1'
#
loop_
_entity.id
_entity.type
_entity.pdbx_description
1 polymer ?
#
loop_
_entity_poly.entity_id
_entity_poly.type
_entity_poly.pdbx_seq_one_letter_code
_entity_poly.pdbx_strand_id
1 'polypeptide(L)'
;MFNKDMVKPLSVKEILTLDQDRFNSIRFRLTTNTHSKNDMLGTSKATLPYKFGITTGSGNYIVKVTLGNPKKDLSLIFDTDPIFEPAFSTTYSNISCIAPECSSLTFATENQPCTKSSSRCLYSATYGDRSFSVGHFGKDKFTLTSQDVIDDFYFGCGQDNKGLFRGVVGLLGLGPDKLSIVSQSADKYVKVFSICLPPQAS
;
A
#
# COMPACT_ATOMS: atom_id res chain seq x y z
N MET A 1 -14.46 27.11 27.10
CA MET A 1 -13.06 27.05 27.58
C MET A 1 -12.53 25.68 27.20
N PHE A 2 -11.89 25.54 26.03
CA PHE A 2 -11.38 24.26 25.56
C PHE A 2 -9.98 24.04 26.13
N ASN A 3 -9.82 22.98 26.92
CA ASN A 3 -8.53 22.55 27.44
C ASN A 3 -7.71 21.99 26.27
N LYS A 4 -6.81 22.81 25.72
CA LYS A 4 -5.80 22.38 24.76
C LYS A 4 -4.63 21.84 25.57
N ASP A 5 -4.69 20.57 25.93
CA ASP A 5 -3.49 19.82 26.26
C ASP A 5 -2.66 19.72 24.96
N MET A 6 -1.88 20.76 24.67
CA MET A 6 -0.95 20.79 23.57
C MET A 6 0.18 19.81 23.90
N VAL A 7 0.02 18.57 23.46
CA VAL A 7 1.13 17.62 23.40
C VAL A 7 2.22 18.29 22.56
N LYS A 8 3.33 18.63 23.22
CA LYS A 8 4.48 19.24 22.55
C LYS A 8 4.97 18.26 21.47
N PRO A 9 5.12 18.70 20.21
CA PRO A 9 5.65 17.82 19.18
C PRO A 9 7.05 17.36 19.55
N LEU A 10 7.31 16.06 19.35
CA LEU A 10 8.61 15.44 19.63
C LEU A 10 9.70 16.09 18.79
N SER A 11 10.89 16.25 19.36
CA SER A 11 12.09 16.60 18.61
C SER A 11 12.51 15.46 17.68
N VAL A 12 13.27 15.79 16.62
CA VAL A 12 13.82 14.79 15.70
C VAL A 12 14.62 13.72 16.43
N LYS A 13 15.39 14.10 17.47
CA LYS A 13 16.17 13.15 18.27
C LYS A 13 15.27 12.17 19.04
N GLU A 14 14.17 12.65 19.61
CA GLU A 14 13.21 11.80 20.30
C GLU A 14 12.48 10.87 19.31
N ILE A 15 12.16 11.35 18.11
CA ILE A 15 11.58 10.52 17.04
C ILE A 15 12.55 9.40 16.64
N LEU A 16 13.83 9.71 16.45
CA LEU A 16 14.85 8.72 16.08
C LEU A 16 15.09 7.70 17.20
N THR A 17 15.10 8.13 18.46
CA THR A 17 15.19 7.21 19.61
C THR A 17 13.98 6.28 19.67
N LEU A 18 12.76 6.82 19.54
CA LEU A 18 11.55 6.01 19.53
C LEU A 18 11.51 5.04 18.36
N ASP A 19 12.01 5.43 17.19
CA ASP A 19 12.09 4.54 16.03
C ASP A 19 13.13 3.42 16.26
N GLN A 20 14.26 3.74 16.89
CA GLN A 20 15.26 2.74 17.28
C GLN A 20 14.71 1.75 18.32
N ASP A 21 13.96 2.22 19.31
CA ASP A 21 13.32 1.37 20.31
C ASP A 21 12.22 0.50 19.68
N ARG A 22 11.44 1.07 18.75
CA ARG A 22 10.47 0.33 17.93
C ARG A 22 11.16 -0.76 17.10
N PHE A 23 12.28 -0.44 16.47
CA PHE A 23 13.10 -1.40 15.73
C PHE A 23 13.57 -2.54 16.63
N ASN A 24 14.11 -2.21 17.81
CA ASN A 24 14.58 -3.21 18.78
C ASN A 24 13.44 -4.11 19.27
N SER A 25 12.25 -3.55 19.50
CA SER A 25 11.05 -4.31 19.89
C SER A 25 10.55 -5.25 18.79
N ILE A 26 10.52 -4.80 17.53
CA ILE A 26 10.18 -5.64 16.37
C ILE A 26 11.19 -6.78 16.25
N ARG A 27 12.48 -6.46 16.30
CA ARG A 27 13.56 -7.46 16.25
C ARG A 27 13.40 -8.50 17.35
N PHE A 28 13.13 -8.07 18.58
CA PHE A 28 12.90 -8.97 19.70
C PHE A 28 11.71 -9.91 19.46
N ARG A 29 10.55 -9.39 19.04
CA ARG A 29 9.35 -10.20 18.72
C ARG A 29 9.59 -11.22 17.61
N LEU A 30 10.36 -10.84 16.59
CA LEU A 30 10.74 -11.75 15.51
C LEU A 30 11.65 -12.86 16.02
N THR A 31 12.55 -12.57 16.96
CA THR A 31 13.44 -13.60 17.54
C THR A 31 12.74 -14.52 18.54
N THR A 32 11.76 -14.05 19.32
CA THR A 32 11.16 -14.85 20.40
C THR A 32 10.01 -15.77 19.97
N ASN A 33 9.36 -15.51 18.84
CA ASN A 33 8.35 -16.41 18.28
C ASN A 33 8.94 -17.69 17.62
N THR A 34 10.26 -17.90 17.69
CA THR A 34 10.97 -19.00 17.02
C THR A 34 11.10 -20.27 17.89
N HIS A 35 9.99 -20.79 18.41
CA HIS A 35 9.94 -22.13 19.01
C HIS A 35 9.44 -23.23 18.05
N SER A 36 9.34 -22.94 16.76
CA SER A 36 9.23 -23.97 15.74
C SER A 36 10.09 -23.62 14.53
N LYS A 37 11.05 -24.52 14.30
CA LYS A 37 12.00 -24.69 13.19
C LYS A 37 11.87 -23.75 11.97
N ASN A 38 13.03 -23.18 11.62
CA ASN A 38 13.42 -22.41 10.44
C ASN A 38 13.31 -20.89 10.58
N ASP A 39 14.44 -20.25 10.28
CA ASP A 39 14.68 -18.82 10.09
C ASP A 39 13.51 -18.13 9.37
N MET A 40 12.53 -17.62 10.13
CA MET A 40 11.34 -16.92 9.60
C MET A 40 11.61 -15.44 9.32
N LEU A 41 12.84 -14.94 9.51
CA LEU A 41 13.30 -13.89 8.61
C LEU A 41 13.66 -14.61 7.31
N GLY A 42 12.63 -15.07 6.58
CA GLY A 42 12.81 -15.76 5.32
C GLY A 42 13.77 -14.94 4.47
N THR A 43 14.72 -15.61 3.85
CA THR A 43 15.80 -15.09 2.99
C THR A 43 15.37 -14.09 1.90
N SER A 44 14.07 -13.80 1.78
CA SER A 44 13.45 -12.92 0.81
C SER A 44 13.28 -11.51 1.37
N LYS A 45 13.97 -10.56 0.75
CA LYS A 45 13.83 -9.11 1.01
C LYS A 45 13.60 -8.41 -0.32
N ALA A 46 12.52 -7.66 -0.42
CA ALA A 46 12.34 -6.68 -1.48
C ALA A 46 12.85 -5.31 -1.01
N THR A 47 13.54 -4.58 -1.89
CA THR A 47 13.84 -3.16 -1.69
C THR A 47 13.31 -2.38 -2.87
N LEU A 48 12.33 -1.52 -2.60
CA LEU A 48 11.79 -0.61 -3.59
C LEU A 48 12.55 0.72 -3.48
N PRO A 49 13.31 1.12 -4.52
CA PRO A 49 13.88 2.46 -4.54
C PRO A 49 12.73 3.46 -4.63
N TYR A 50 12.85 4.55 -3.87
CA TYR A 50 11.92 5.66 -3.96
C TYR A 50 12.63 6.95 -4.38
N LYS A 51 11.87 7.90 -4.93
CA LYS A 51 12.33 9.26 -5.22
C LYS A 51 11.46 10.27 -4.49
N PHE A 52 12.01 11.43 -4.12
CA PHE A 52 11.21 12.51 -3.54
C PHE A 52 10.65 13.39 -4.66
N GLY A 53 9.33 13.49 -4.76
CA GLY A 53 8.62 14.15 -5.86
C GLY A 53 8.46 15.67 -5.72
N ILE A 54 9.44 16.38 -5.16
CA ILE A 54 9.43 17.86 -5.08
C ILE A 54 9.66 18.53 -6.42
N THR A 55 10.55 17.97 -7.26
CA THR A 55 10.80 18.49 -8.61
C THR A 55 9.61 18.33 -9.54
N THR A 56 8.59 17.59 -9.09
CA THR A 56 7.41 17.23 -9.86
C THR A 56 6.09 17.71 -9.23
N GLY A 57 6.16 18.48 -8.14
CA GLY A 57 5.00 19.15 -7.53
C GLY A 57 4.11 18.27 -6.65
N SER A 58 4.49 17.02 -6.34
CA SER A 58 3.67 16.11 -5.51
C SER A 58 3.94 16.23 -4.01
N GLY A 59 5.16 16.61 -3.60
CA GLY A 59 5.59 16.62 -2.20
C GLY A 59 5.63 15.23 -1.53
N ASN A 60 5.50 14.14 -2.30
CA ASN A 60 5.39 12.77 -1.80
C ASN A 60 6.53 11.87 -2.32
N TYR A 61 6.61 10.64 -1.80
CA TYR A 61 7.60 9.64 -2.21
C TYR A 61 7.05 8.72 -3.32
N ILE A 62 7.81 8.61 -4.40
CA ILE A 62 7.49 7.87 -5.62
C ILE A 62 8.14 6.48 -5.57
N VAL A 63 7.43 5.39 -5.83
CA VAL A 63 8.01 4.03 -6.03
C VAL A 63 7.58 3.43 -7.36
N LYS A 64 8.43 2.61 -7.99
CA LYS A 64 8.07 1.87 -9.21
C LYS A 64 7.76 0.41 -8.89
N VAL A 65 6.68 -0.09 -9.46
CA VAL A 65 6.20 -1.48 -9.34
C VAL A 65 5.65 -1.93 -10.69
N THR A 66 5.38 -3.21 -10.87
CA THR A 66 4.86 -3.73 -12.14
C THR A 66 3.57 -4.51 -11.90
N LEU A 67 2.58 -4.34 -12.77
CA LEU A 67 1.30 -5.04 -12.71
C LEU A 67 0.99 -5.75 -14.04
N GLY A 68 0.32 -6.91 -13.94
CA GLY A 68 -0.31 -7.59 -15.06
C GLY A 68 0.58 -8.56 -15.84
N ASN A 69 -0.08 -9.21 -16.81
CA ASN A 69 0.53 -10.13 -17.77
C ASN A 69 -0.06 -9.90 -19.18
N PRO A 70 0.64 -9.23 -20.11
CA PRO A 70 2.05 -8.81 -20.04
C PRO A 70 2.34 -7.75 -18.96
N LYS A 71 3.60 -7.75 -18.48
CA LYS A 71 4.09 -6.85 -17.42
C LYS A 71 3.98 -5.38 -17.85
N LYS A 72 3.39 -4.53 -17.00
CA LYS A 72 3.32 -3.08 -17.17
C LYS A 72 3.89 -2.36 -15.95
N ASP A 73 4.91 -1.55 -16.16
CA ASP A 73 5.53 -0.75 -15.10
C ASP A 73 4.65 0.43 -14.73
N LEU A 74 4.53 0.68 -13.43
CA LEU A 74 3.66 1.67 -12.80
C LEU A 74 4.45 2.41 -11.71
N SER A 75 4.57 3.73 -11.83
CA SER A 75 5.08 4.57 -10.76
C SER A 75 3.96 5.01 -9.82
N LEU A 76 3.97 4.48 -8.60
CA LEU A 76 3.08 4.90 -7.54
C LEU A 76 3.63 6.18 -6.91
N ILE A 77 2.73 7.14 -6.76
CA ILE A 77 2.97 8.52 -6.34
C ILE A 77 4.11 9.26 -7.07
N PHE A 78 4.21 9.14 -8.42
CA PHE A 78 4.61 10.15 -9.47
C PHE A 78 5.50 9.64 -10.65
N ASP A 79 4.94 9.51 -11.87
CA ASP A 79 5.61 9.52 -13.19
C ASP A 79 4.50 9.54 -14.27
N THR A 80 4.75 10.01 -15.50
CA THR A 80 3.80 10.01 -16.63
C THR A 80 3.54 8.61 -17.21
N ASP A 81 3.66 7.58 -16.38
CA ASP A 81 3.51 6.19 -16.79
C ASP A 81 2.10 5.92 -17.31
N PRO A 82 1.97 4.99 -18.27
CA PRO A 82 0.67 4.66 -18.85
C PRO A 82 -0.26 4.06 -17.78
N ILE A 83 -1.49 4.59 -17.71
CA ILE A 83 -2.55 4.09 -16.80
C ILE A 83 -2.71 2.58 -16.98
N PHE A 84 -2.82 1.84 -15.88
CA PHE A 84 -3.11 0.41 -15.95
C PHE A 84 -4.49 0.18 -16.55
N GLU A 85 -4.54 -0.60 -17.64
CA GLU A 85 -5.77 -0.93 -18.35
C GLU A 85 -6.06 -2.42 -18.13
N PRO A 86 -7.08 -2.77 -17.31
CA PRO A 86 -7.36 -4.15 -16.96
C PRO A 86 -7.56 -5.08 -18.16
N ALA A 87 -8.13 -4.55 -19.26
CA ALA A 87 -8.37 -5.30 -20.48
C ALA A 87 -7.09 -5.82 -21.17
N PHE A 88 -5.92 -5.25 -20.85
CA PHE A 88 -4.64 -5.67 -21.43
C PHE A 88 -3.89 -6.71 -20.60
N SER A 89 -4.39 -7.05 -19.41
CA SER A 89 -3.81 -8.09 -18.57
C SER A 89 -4.64 -9.37 -18.65
N THR A 90 -3.99 -10.44 -19.04
CA THR A 90 -4.59 -11.78 -19.10
C THR A 90 -4.80 -12.41 -17.72
N THR A 91 -4.17 -11.86 -16.68
CA THR A 91 -4.26 -12.35 -15.30
C THR A 91 -5.17 -11.47 -14.43
N TYR A 92 -5.66 -10.36 -14.96
CA TYR A 92 -6.60 -9.50 -14.24
C TYR A 92 -7.96 -10.19 -14.07
N SER A 93 -8.55 -10.05 -12.90
CA SER A 93 -9.96 -10.39 -12.68
C SER A 93 -10.62 -9.43 -11.70
N ASN A 94 -11.90 -9.14 -11.95
CA ASN A 94 -12.73 -8.40 -11.00
C ASN A 94 -13.11 -9.30 -9.83
N ILE A 95 -13.18 -8.72 -8.63
CA ILE A 95 -13.71 -9.40 -7.46
C ILE A 95 -15.24 -9.31 -7.46
N SER A 96 -15.90 -10.44 -7.21
CA SER A 96 -17.36 -10.48 -7.13
C SER A 96 -17.86 -9.98 -5.78
N CYS A 97 -19.08 -9.44 -5.76
CA CYS A 97 -19.73 -9.00 -4.52
C CYS A 97 -19.97 -10.11 -3.49
N ILE A 98 -20.05 -11.37 -3.92
CA ILE A 98 -20.22 -12.51 -3.01
C ILE A 98 -18.88 -13.08 -2.52
N ALA A 99 -17.75 -12.58 -3.05
CA ALA A 99 -16.45 -13.05 -2.67
C ALA A 99 -16.09 -12.54 -1.27
N PRO A 100 -15.48 -13.36 -0.40
CA PRO A 100 -15.13 -12.97 0.96
C PRO A 100 -14.15 -11.78 0.98
N GLU A 101 -13.29 -11.65 -0.02
CA GLU A 101 -12.34 -10.55 -0.14
C GLU A 101 -13.05 -9.20 -0.30
N CYS A 102 -14.21 -9.18 -0.97
CA CYS A 102 -15.00 -7.96 -1.11
C CYS A 102 -15.44 -7.40 0.24
N SER A 103 -15.80 -8.27 1.19
CA SER A 103 -16.20 -7.85 2.54
C SER A 103 -15.07 -7.18 3.33
N SER A 104 -13.80 -7.44 2.96
CA SER A 104 -12.65 -6.81 3.62
C SER A 104 -12.56 -5.30 3.33
N LEU A 105 -13.17 -4.83 2.24
CA LEU A 105 -13.20 -3.39 1.92
C LEU A 105 -13.96 -2.56 2.95
N THR A 106 -14.97 -3.13 3.61
CA THR A 106 -15.74 -2.38 4.61
C THR A 106 -14.85 -1.89 5.75
N PHE A 107 -13.85 -2.68 6.15
CA PHE A 107 -12.87 -2.26 7.15
C PHE A 107 -11.82 -1.31 6.55
N ALA A 108 -11.35 -1.60 5.33
CA ALA A 108 -10.29 -0.82 4.70
C ALA A 108 -10.73 0.59 4.27
N THR A 109 -12.01 0.76 3.93
CA THR A 109 -12.52 1.97 3.29
C THR A 109 -13.75 2.58 3.96
N GLU A 110 -14.28 1.94 5.01
CA GLU A 110 -15.47 2.38 5.75
C GLU A 110 -16.74 2.53 4.88
N ASN A 111 -16.74 1.92 3.68
CA ASN A 111 -17.84 1.99 2.73
C ASN A 111 -18.41 0.60 2.43
N GLN A 112 -19.70 0.54 2.08
CA GLN A 112 -20.34 -0.70 1.66
C GLN A 112 -19.96 -0.98 0.19
N PRO A 113 -19.21 -2.07 -0.10
CA PRO A 113 -18.62 -2.27 -1.42
C PRO A 113 -19.61 -2.79 -2.47
N CYS A 114 -20.78 -3.26 -2.03
CA CYS A 114 -21.75 -3.90 -2.90
C CYS A 114 -23.17 -3.45 -2.61
N THR A 115 -23.89 -3.10 -3.67
CA THR A 115 -25.34 -2.97 -3.68
C THR A 115 -25.95 -4.29 -4.16
N LYS A 116 -27.23 -4.52 -3.86
CA LYS A 116 -27.94 -5.78 -4.21
C LYS A 116 -27.94 -6.12 -5.70
N SER A 117 -27.68 -5.15 -6.58
CA SER A 117 -27.71 -5.30 -8.04
C SER A 117 -26.32 -5.39 -8.69
N SER A 118 -25.23 -5.18 -7.95
CA SER A 118 -23.88 -5.24 -8.52
C SER A 118 -23.31 -6.65 -8.48
N SER A 119 -22.80 -7.13 -9.61
CA SER A 119 -21.99 -8.36 -9.66
C SER A 119 -20.53 -8.13 -9.30
N ARG A 120 -20.05 -6.88 -9.38
CA ARG A 120 -18.66 -6.48 -9.15
C ARG A 120 -18.52 -5.69 -7.87
N CYS A 121 -17.46 -6.01 -7.12
CA CYS A 121 -17.13 -5.34 -5.90
C CYS A 121 -16.62 -3.92 -6.19
N LEU A 122 -17.27 -2.90 -5.61
CA LEU A 122 -16.87 -1.51 -5.70
C LEU A 122 -16.01 -1.16 -4.48
N TYR A 123 -14.90 -0.45 -4.69
CA TYR A 123 -14.19 0.20 -3.60
C TYR A 123 -14.42 1.71 -3.66
N SER A 124 -14.44 2.34 -2.49
CA SER A 124 -14.53 3.78 -2.33
C SER A 124 -13.65 4.20 -1.18
N ALA A 125 -12.50 4.80 -1.48
CA ALA A 125 -11.55 5.29 -0.50
C ALA A 125 -11.63 6.82 -0.39
N THR A 126 -11.84 7.31 0.82
CA THR A 126 -11.79 8.74 1.16
C THR A 126 -10.55 9.01 2.00
N TYR A 127 -9.78 10.02 1.64
CA TYR A 127 -8.53 10.35 2.32
C TYR A 127 -8.70 11.55 3.27
N GLY A 128 -7.73 11.76 4.16
CA GLY A 128 -7.81 12.80 5.21
C GLY A 128 -7.89 14.24 4.67
N ASP A 129 -7.41 14.49 3.46
CA ASP A 129 -7.52 15.78 2.75
C ASP A 129 -8.86 15.95 2.00
N ARG A 130 -9.81 15.03 2.22
CA ARG A 130 -11.13 14.94 1.55
C ARG A 130 -11.06 14.59 0.07
N SER A 131 -9.90 14.22 -0.45
CA SER A 131 -9.80 13.57 -1.74
C SER A 131 -10.43 12.18 -1.70
N PHE A 132 -10.76 11.61 -2.86
CA PHE A 132 -11.32 10.27 -2.96
C PHE A 132 -10.87 9.54 -4.22
N SER A 133 -10.96 8.22 -4.15
CA SER A 133 -10.79 7.31 -5.28
C SER A 133 -11.86 6.22 -5.22
N VAL A 134 -12.62 6.08 -6.30
CA VAL A 134 -13.72 5.12 -6.45
C VAL A 134 -13.50 4.31 -7.71
N GLY A 135 -13.77 3.01 -7.62
CA GLY A 135 -13.64 2.12 -8.78
C GLY A 135 -13.92 0.67 -8.45
N HIS A 136 -13.40 -0.23 -9.28
CA HIS A 136 -13.64 -1.67 -9.13
C HIS A 136 -12.52 -2.33 -8.32
N PHE A 137 -12.91 -3.20 -7.40
CA PHE A 137 -11.97 -4.05 -6.69
C PHE A 137 -11.63 -5.25 -7.57
N GLY A 138 -10.34 -5.43 -7.80
CA GLY A 138 -9.81 -6.46 -8.68
C GLY A 138 -8.58 -7.12 -8.08
N LYS A 139 -8.12 -8.16 -8.75
CA LYS A 139 -6.84 -8.78 -8.50
C LYS A 139 -6.07 -8.99 -9.78
N ASP A 140 -4.75 -8.96 -9.68
CA ASP A 140 -3.84 -9.25 -10.78
C ASP A 140 -2.47 -9.67 -10.23
N LYS A 141 -1.56 -10.04 -11.12
CA LYS A 141 -0.15 -10.26 -10.81
C LYS A 141 0.53 -8.94 -10.49
N PHE A 142 1.14 -8.85 -9.32
CA PHE A 142 1.89 -7.69 -8.84
C PHE A 142 3.35 -8.05 -8.62
N THR A 143 4.26 -7.24 -9.13
CA THR A 143 5.70 -7.50 -9.09
C THR A 143 6.40 -6.31 -8.45
N LEU A 144 6.98 -6.54 -7.26
CA LEU A 144 7.74 -5.52 -6.52
C LEU A 144 9.15 -5.38 -7.11
N THR A 145 9.80 -6.51 -7.38
CA THR A 145 11.14 -6.59 -7.98
C THR A 145 11.14 -7.71 -9.02
N SER A 146 12.22 -7.85 -9.78
CA SER A 146 12.34 -8.94 -10.77
C SER A 146 12.18 -10.35 -10.19
N GLN A 147 12.41 -10.53 -8.89
CA GLN A 147 12.31 -11.81 -8.17
C GLN A 147 11.05 -11.89 -7.28
N ASP A 148 10.43 -10.75 -6.98
CA ASP A 148 9.36 -10.65 -6.00
C ASP A 148 8.01 -10.45 -6.69
N VAL A 149 7.43 -11.55 -7.15
CA VAL A 149 6.10 -11.61 -7.75
C VAL A 149 5.06 -12.08 -6.73
N ILE A 150 3.94 -11.39 -6.63
CA ILE A 150 2.77 -11.72 -5.83
C ILE A 150 1.63 -11.97 -6.82
N ASP A 151 1.20 -13.22 -6.92
CA ASP A 151 0.02 -13.57 -7.69
C ASP A 151 -1.24 -13.20 -6.90
N ASP A 152 -2.34 -12.94 -7.62
CA ASP A 152 -3.63 -12.60 -7.02
C ASP A 152 -3.56 -11.41 -6.03
N PHE A 153 -2.74 -10.41 -6.32
CA PHE A 153 -2.65 -9.19 -5.52
C PHE A 153 -3.91 -8.35 -5.71
N TYR A 154 -4.60 -8.07 -4.60
CA TYR A 154 -5.84 -7.33 -4.54
C TYR A 154 -5.59 -5.82 -4.49
N PHE A 155 -6.28 -5.07 -5.35
CA PHE A 155 -6.16 -3.61 -5.40
C PHE A 155 -7.45 -2.95 -5.94
N GLY A 156 -7.57 -1.66 -5.67
CA GLY A 156 -8.61 -0.82 -6.27
C GLY A 156 -8.17 -0.27 -7.64
N CYS A 157 -8.95 -0.56 -8.68
CA CYS A 157 -8.76 0.03 -10.01
C CYS A 157 -9.64 1.29 -10.15
N GLY A 158 -9.07 2.45 -9.85
CA GLY A 158 -9.79 3.73 -9.82
C GLY A 158 -10.41 4.11 -11.16
N GLN A 159 -11.65 4.57 -11.11
CA GLN A 159 -12.44 5.03 -12.26
C GLN A 159 -12.84 6.50 -12.11
N ASP A 160 -13.24 6.88 -10.89
CA ASP A 160 -13.60 8.25 -10.52
C ASP A 160 -12.74 8.68 -9.33
N ASN A 161 -11.86 9.64 -9.58
CA ASN A 161 -10.84 10.06 -8.63
C ASN A 161 -10.81 11.59 -8.55
N LYS A 162 -10.84 12.15 -7.36
CA LYS A 162 -10.74 13.59 -7.13
C LYS A 162 -9.75 13.88 -6.02
N GLY A 163 -8.77 14.72 -6.31
CA GLY A 163 -7.77 15.12 -5.32
C GLY A 163 -6.52 15.66 -5.97
N LEU A 164 -5.46 15.74 -5.18
CA LEU A 164 -4.13 16.11 -5.64
C LEU A 164 -3.37 14.92 -6.26
N PHE A 165 -4.07 13.88 -6.75
CA PHE A 165 -3.50 12.68 -7.41
C PHE A 165 -2.92 12.95 -8.81
N ARG A 166 -2.46 14.17 -9.07
CA ARG A 166 -1.94 14.55 -10.39
C ARG A 166 -0.59 13.89 -10.62
N GLY A 167 -0.43 13.25 -11.78
CA GLY A 167 0.84 12.68 -12.23
C GLY A 167 1.19 11.32 -11.61
N VAL A 168 0.24 10.62 -11.00
CA VAL A 168 0.45 9.30 -10.37
C VAL A 168 -0.61 8.32 -10.90
N VAL A 169 -0.23 7.05 -11.09
CA VAL A 169 -1.20 6.03 -11.54
C VAL A 169 -1.91 5.33 -10.37
N GLY A 170 -1.44 5.53 -9.13
CA GLY A 170 -2.06 4.98 -7.93
C GLY A 170 -1.31 5.28 -6.63
N LEU A 171 -1.86 4.77 -5.53
CA LEU A 171 -1.30 4.84 -4.17
C LEU A 171 -0.97 3.44 -3.66
N LEU A 172 0.14 3.29 -2.93
CA LEU A 172 0.51 2.04 -2.28
C LEU A 172 0.17 2.07 -0.78
N GLY A 173 -0.79 1.25 -0.36
CA GLY A 173 -1.21 1.18 1.05
C GLY A 173 -0.22 0.38 1.91
N LEU A 174 0.31 1.01 2.97
CA LEU A 174 1.22 0.40 3.96
C LEU A 174 0.54 0.16 5.34
N GLY A 175 -0.76 0.42 5.43
CA GLY A 175 -1.51 0.33 6.68
C GLY A 175 -1.60 -1.09 7.27
N PRO A 176 -2.11 -1.24 8.50
CA PRO A 176 -2.23 -2.54 9.16
C PRO A 176 -3.34 -3.44 8.58
N ASP A 177 -4.14 -2.93 7.64
CA ASP A 177 -5.25 -3.62 7.00
C ASP A 177 -4.82 -4.83 6.15
N LYS A 178 -5.73 -5.79 5.95
CA LYS A 178 -5.50 -7.02 5.16
C LYS A 178 -5.19 -6.75 3.68
N LEU A 179 -5.68 -5.64 3.13
CA LEU A 179 -5.45 -5.26 1.73
C LEU A 179 -4.17 -4.45 1.55
N SER A 180 -3.42 -4.14 2.60
CA SER A 180 -2.12 -3.49 2.43
C SER A 180 -1.10 -4.43 1.78
N ILE A 181 -0.11 -3.85 1.09
CA ILE A 181 0.99 -4.64 0.52
C ILE A 181 1.71 -5.45 1.61
N VAL A 182 1.82 -4.90 2.83
CA VAL A 182 2.47 -5.53 3.97
C VAL A 182 1.73 -6.81 4.39
N SER A 183 0.40 -6.78 4.39
CA SER A 183 -0.42 -7.94 4.72
C SER A 183 -0.48 -8.96 3.57
N GLN A 184 -0.68 -8.51 2.33
CA GLN A 184 -0.79 -9.40 1.17
C GLN A 184 0.53 -10.09 0.80
N SER A 185 1.67 -9.55 1.25
CA SER A 185 3.00 -10.14 1.06
C SER A 185 3.54 -10.86 2.30
N ALA A 186 2.69 -11.12 3.31
CA ALA A 186 3.11 -11.67 4.59
C ALA A 186 3.78 -13.04 4.48
N ASP A 187 3.37 -13.88 3.52
CA ASP A 187 4.00 -15.19 3.28
C ASP A 187 5.47 -15.07 2.86
N LYS A 188 5.86 -13.92 2.29
CA LYS A 188 7.24 -13.62 1.87
C LYS A 188 8.02 -12.80 2.90
N TYR A 189 7.38 -11.81 3.52
CA TYR A 189 8.05 -10.79 4.34
C TYR A 189 7.53 -10.70 5.78
N VAL A 190 6.81 -11.71 6.26
CA VAL A 190 6.33 -11.85 7.64
C VAL A 190 5.62 -10.62 8.20
N LYS A 191 4.89 -9.90 7.34
CA LYS A 191 4.11 -8.70 7.67
C LYS A 191 4.93 -7.57 8.30
N VAL A 192 6.20 -7.43 7.89
CA VAL A 192 7.10 -6.36 8.33
C VAL A 192 7.56 -5.53 7.15
N PHE A 193 7.66 -4.22 7.35
CA PHE A 193 8.32 -3.31 6.41
C PHE A 193 9.11 -2.25 7.18
N SER A 194 10.08 -1.65 6.51
CA SER A 194 10.83 -0.49 7.01
C SER A 194 10.89 0.57 5.92
N ILE A 195 10.73 1.83 6.32
CA ILE A 195 10.89 2.98 5.42
C ILE A 195 12.00 3.87 5.96
N CYS A 196 13.00 4.16 5.14
CA CYS A 196 14.07 5.10 5.46
C CYS A 196 13.82 6.36 4.64
N LEU A 197 13.30 7.42 5.26
CA LEU A 197 13.03 8.69 4.58
C LEU A 197 14.21 9.64 4.79
N PRO A 198 14.64 10.42 3.77
CA PRO A 198 15.72 11.37 3.95
C PRO A 198 15.22 12.54 4.83
N PRO A 199 16.10 13.24 5.56
CA PRO A 199 15.73 14.51 6.18
C PRO A 199 15.23 15.46 5.08
N GLN A 200 14.09 16.13 5.29
CA GLN A 200 13.69 17.22 4.41
C GLN A 200 14.73 18.33 4.51
N ALA A 201 15.32 18.73 3.38
CA ALA A 201 16.15 19.92 3.33
C ALA A 201 15.30 21.12 3.76
N SER A 202 15.72 21.77 4.84
CA SER A 202 15.10 22.99 5.37
C SER A 202 15.42 24.20 4.48
#